data_AF-R6XIW2-F1
#
_entry.id   AF-R6XIW2-F1
#
_cell.length_a   1.000
_cell.length_b   1.000
_cell.length_c   1.000
_cell.angle_alpha   90.00
_cell.angle_beta   90.00
_cell.angle_gamma   90.00
#
_symmetry.space_group_name_H-M   'P 1'
#
loop_
_entity.id
_entity.type
_entity.pdbx_description
1 polymer ?
#
loop_
_entity_poly.entity_id
_entity_poly.type
_entity_poly.pdbx_seq_one_letter_code
_entity_poly.pdbx_strand_id
1 'polypeptide(L)'
;MKLTVNKIDKKSKDFKEAKKLLKKSYAKDELYPFWIMNFMVKKGRAEFLGFYEEDKFIGATFTTSSNKGILIWYLAVNEELRHKGYGSKIISSFKTLFKNINIYAHVPLVEDYKKYQNEIEILEKFYSKNGFYNTKYKIENDGDQHIVYSTRIFNKDEYISLAKLLSFGVFKPKIEKIDK
;
A
#
# COMPACT_ATOMS: atom_id res chain seq x y z
N MET A 1 1.79 -15.30 -16.82
CA MET A 1 2.17 -15.97 -15.55
C MET A 1 1.56 -15.24 -14.37
N LYS A 2 1.07 -16.00 -13.39
CA LYS A 2 0.42 -15.50 -12.15
C LYS A 2 1.44 -15.60 -11.00
N LEU A 3 1.49 -14.58 -10.14
CA LEU A 3 2.33 -14.65 -8.94
C LEU A 3 1.66 -15.55 -7.90
N THR A 4 2.47 -16.35 -7.22
CA THR A 4 2.05 -17.04 -6.01
C THR A 4 2.09 -16.05 -4.84
N VAL A 5 1.08 -16.12 -3.97
CA VAL A 5 0.93 -15.17 -2.84
C VAL A 5 0.89 -15.96 -1.54
N ASN A 6 1.81 -15.64 -0.62
CA ASN A 6 1.87 -16.27 0.69
C ASN A 6 1.81 -15.23 1.81
N LYS A 7 1.15 -15.57 2.92
CA LYS A 7 1.18 -14.74 4.13
C LYS A 7 2.57 -14.80 4.75
N ILE A 8 3.05 -13.64 5.16
CA ILE A 8 4.32 -13.45 5.87
C ILE A 8 4.01 -13.14 7.33
N ASP A 9 4.55 -13.94 8.23
CA ASP A 9 4.61 -13.66 9.66
C ASP A 9 6.05 -13.87 10.17
N LYS A 10 6.28 -13.68 11.48
CA LYS A 10 7.62 -13.81 12.09
C LYS A 10 8.29 -15.19 11.88
N LYS A 11 7.51 -16.25 11.61
CA LYS A 11 8.00 -17.62 11.39
C LYS A 11 8.26 -17.91 9.90
N SER A 12 7.73 -17.10 8.98
CA SER A 12 7.94 -17.28 7.55
C SER A 12 9.42 -17.13 7.18
N LYS A 13 9.92 -18.00 6.27
CA LYS A 13 11.30 -17.97 5.78
C LYS A 13 11.71 -16.59 5.23
N ASP A 14 10.80 -15.93 4.52
CA ASP A 14 11.04 -14.66 3.83
C ASP A 14 10.75 -13.42 4.69
N PHE A 15 10.39 -13.58 5.97
CA PHE A 15 10.09 -12.44 6.85
C PHE A 15 11.26 -11.46 6.96
N LYS A 16 12.48 -11.98 7.10
CA LYS A 16 13.70 -11.16 7.17
C LYS A 16 13.93 -10.40 5.88
N GLU A 17 13.72 -11.05 4.74
CA GLU A 17 13.92 -10.46 3.41
C GLU A 17 12.86 -9.39 3.12
N ALA A 18 11.58 -9.68 3.36
CA ALA A 18 10.50 -8.71 3.19
C ALA A 18 10.66 -7.49 4.10
N LYS A 19 11.10 -7.69 5.35
CA LYS A 19 11.45 -6.60 6.27
C LYS A 19 12.61 -5.74 5.73
N LYS A 20 13.67 -6.37 5.21
CA LYS A 20 14.80 -5.66 4.60
C LYS A 20 14.36 -4.87 3.36
N LEU A 21 13.52 -5.47 2.53
CA LEU A 21 12.98 -4.85 1.33
C LEU A 21 12.16 -3.59 1.65
N LEU A 22 11.24 -3.66 2.61
CA LEU A 22 10.47 -2.50 3.04
C LEU A 22 11.37 -1.40 3.61
N LYS A 23 12.33 -1.75 4.46
CA LYS A 23 13.31 -0.77 5.01
C LYS A 23 14.17 -0.07 3.96
N LYS A 24 14.42 -0.73 2.82
CA LYS A 24 15.13 -0.13 1.69
C LYS A 24 14.23 0.73 0.80
N SER A 25 12.93 0.46 0.81
CA SER A 25 11.96 1.09 -0.10
C SER A 25 11.27 2.31 0.49
N TYR A 26 11.35 2.50 1.80
CA TYR A 26 10.66 3.56 2.54
C TYR A 26 11.60 4.19 3.57
N ALA A 27 11.44 5.48 3.82
CA ALA A 27 12.16 6.15 4.90
C ALA A 27 11.73 5.57 6.26
N LYS A 28 12.59 5.72 7.27
CA LYS A 28 12.34 5.16 8.61
C LYS A 28 11.05 5.71 9.22
N ASP A 29 10.77 6.99 9.02
CA ASP A 29 9.64 7.68 9.63
C ASP A 29 8.32 7.41 8.88
N GLU A 30 8.37 6.93 7.64
CA GLU A 30 7.21 6.46 6.87
C GLU A 30 6.76 5.04 7.25
N LEU A 31 7.66 4.26 7.87
CA LEU A 31 7.41 2.87 8.22
C LEU A 31 6.87 2.75 9.64
N TYR A 32 5.69 2.15 9.77
CA TYR A 32 5.24 1.64 11.05
C TYR A 32 6.32 0.70 11.64
N PRO A 33 6.60 0.82 12.94
CA PRO A 33 7.48 -0.12 13.60
C PRO A 33 7.05 -1.58 13.33
N PHE A 34 7.96 -2.42 12.85
CA PHE A 34 7.64 -3.81 12.47
C PHE A 34 7.02 -4.65 13.58
N TRP A 35 7.22 -4.28 14.86
CA TRP A 35 6.57 -4.94 15.97
C TRP A 35 5.06 -4.65 15.99
N ILE A 36 4.65 -3.41 15.66
CA ILE A 36 3.25 -3.01 15.47
C ILE A 36 2.67 -3.73 14.26
N MET A 37 3.36 -3.69 13.11
CA MET A 37 2.90 -4.39 11.90
C MET A 37 2.63 -5.88 12.17
N ASN A 38 3.57 -6.56 12.82
CA ASN A 38 3.42 -7.96 13.21
C ASN A 38 2.27 -8.20 14.19
N PHE A 39 2.08 -7.28 15.13
CA PHE A 39 0.97 -7.37 16.07
C PHE A 39 -0.38 -7.26 15.34
N MET A 40 -0.49 -6.34 14.37
CA MET A 40 -1.70 -6.18 13.55
C MET A 40 -1.99 -7.41 12.69
N VAL A 41 -0.96 -8.01 12.09
CA VAL A 41 -1.10 -9.28 11.34
C VAL A 41 -1.61 -10.39 12.26
N LYS A 42 -1.02 -10.55 13.45
CA LYS A 42 -1.47 -11.55 14.43
C LYS A 42 -2.90 -11.34 14.91
N LYS A 43 -3.36 -10.09 14.97
CA LYS A 43 -4.74 -9.74 15.34
C LYS A 43 -5.73 -9.85 14.17
N GLY A 44 -5.27 -10.28 12.99
CA GLY A 44 -6.12 -10.38 11.79
C GLY A 44 -6.58 -9.02 11.26
N ARG A 45 -5.91 -7.93 11.63
CA ARG A 45 -6.26 -6.55 11.24
C ARG A 45 -5.51 -6.07 10.00
N ALA A 46 -4.42 -6.74 9.65
CA ALA A 46 -3.61 -6.44 8.49
C ALA A 46 -3.07 -7.73 7.88
N GLU A 47 -2.65 -7.66 6.63
CA GLU A 47 -2.02 -8.75 5.89
C GLU A 47 -0.66 -8.29 5.42
N PHE A 48 0.38 -9.03 5.81
CA PHE A 48 1.70 -8.93 5.21
C PHE A 48 1.84 -10.08 4.22
N LEU A 49 1.96 -9.75 2.93
CA LEU A 49 1.93 -10.72 1.84
C LEU A 49 3.26 -10.68 1.09
N GLY A 50 3.80 -11.86 0.79
CA GLY A 50 4.91 -12.07 -0.12
C GLY A 50 4.41 -12.52 -1.48
N PHE A 51 5.07 -12.07 -2.54
CA PHE A 51 4.76 -12.41 -3.92
C PHE A 51 5.94 -13.14 -4.56
N TYR A 52 5.64 -14.22 -5.28
CA TYR A 52 6.65 -15.15 -5.79
C TYR A 52 6.39 -15.52 -7.25
N GLU A 53 7.46 -15.74 -8.01
CA GLU A 53 7.44 -16.35 -9.33
C GLU A 53 8.43 -17.51 -9.29
N GLU A 54 7.97 -18.75 -9.51
CA GLU A 54 8.83 -19.96 -9.46
C GLU A 54 9.69 -20.03 -8.17
N ASP A 55 9.04 -19.88 -7.01
CA ASP A 55 9.65 -19.82 -5.67
C ASP A 55 10.61 -18.65 -5.40
N LYS A 56 10.90 -17.81 -6.40
CA LYS A 56 11.70 -16.60 -6.24
C LYS A 56 10.88 -15.49 -5.58
N PHE A 57 11.40 -14.91 -4.49
CA PHE A 57 10.78 -13.76 -3.85
C PHE A 57 10.87 -12.51 -4.74
N ILE A 58 9.70 -11.98 -5.13
CA ILE A 58 9.58 -10.83 -6.04
C ILE A 58 9.39 -9.53 -5.27
N GLY A 59 8.60 -9.56 -4.20
CA GLY A 59 8.21 -8.38 -3.47
C GLY A 59 7.23 -8.67 -2.36
N ALA A 60 6.85 -7.63 -1.62
CA ALA A 60 5.92 -7.74 -0.52
C ALA A 60 5.00 -6.53 -0.43
N THR A 61 3.84 -6.76 0.19
CA THR A 61 2.87 -5.70 0.52
C THR A 61 2.40 -5.82 1.95
N PHE A 62 2.14 -4.68 2.58
CA PHE A 62 1.42 -4.61 3.83
C PHE A 62 0.09 -3.89 3.60
N THR A 63 -1.02 -4.55 3.95
CA THR A 63 -2.36 -4.09 3.59
C THR A 63 -3.32 -4.26 4.76
N THR A 64 -4.38 -3.44 4.76
CA THR A 64 -5.59 -3.68 5.55
C THR A 64 -6.71 -4.03 4.59
N SER A 65 -7.50 -5.04 4.89
CA SER A 65 -8.53 -5.57 3.99
C SER A 65 -9.87 -5.78 4.72
N SER A 66 -10.96 -5.68 3.96
CA SER A 66 -12.32 -6.04 4.36
C SER A 66 -13.04 -6.69 3.19
N ASN A 67 -14.31 -7.07 3.38
CA ASN A 67 -15.16 -7.51 2.27
C ASN A 67 -15.50 -6.40 1.26
N LYS A 68 -15.21 -5.13 1.57
CA LYS A 68 -15.54 -3.98 0.71
C LYS A 68 -14.32 -3.44 -0.04
N GLY A 69 -13.13 -3.49 0.56
CA GLY A 69 -11.93 -2.90 -0.03
C GLY A 69 -10.62 -3.32 0.61
N ILE A 70 -9.53 -2.91 -0.04
CA ILE A 70 -8.15 -3.06 0.40
C ILE A 70 -7.47 -1.70 0.41
N LEU A 71 -6.77 -1.37 1.50
CA LEU A 71 -5.87 -0.24 1.55
C LEU A 71 -4.43 -0.76 1.59
N ILE A 72 -3.66 -0.38 0.57
CA ILE A 72 -2.24 -0.70 0.46
C ILE A 72 -1.44 0.36 1.20
N TRP A 73 -0.85 -0.04 2.33
CA TRP A 73 0.03 0.83 3.10
C TRP A 73 1.44 0.81 2.53
N TYR A 74 1.94 -0.38 2.22
CA TYR A 74 3.27 -0.56 1.63
C TYR A 74 3.22 -1.54 0.47
N LEU A 75 3.94 -1.22 -0.61
CA LEU A 75 4.19 -2.07 -1.76
C LEU A 75 5.65 -1.91 -2.16
N ALA A 76 6.42 -2.98 -2.06
CA ALA A 76 7.81 -2.99 -2.47
C ALA A 76 8.11 -4.16 -3.40
N VAL A 77 8.83 -3.87 -4.48
CA VAL A 77 9.40 -4.85 -5.41
C VAL A 77 10.90 -4.84 -5.23
N ASN A 78 11.50 -6.04 -5.24
CA ASN A 78 12.94 -6.22 -5.19
C ASN A 78 13.63 -5.33 -6.25
N GLU A 79 14.66 -4.59 -5.84
CA GLU A 79 15.35 -3.56 -6.63
C GLU A 79 15.80 -4.10 -8.00
N GLU A 80 16.39 -5.30 -8.02
CA GLU A 80 16.88 -5.97 -9.24
C GLU A 80 15.77 -6.40 -10.21
N LEU A 81 14.53 -6.38 -9.74
CA LEU A 81 13.32 -6.77 -10.48
C LEU A 81 12.42 -5.57 -10.79
N ARG A 82 12.78 -4.35 -10.37
CA ARG A 82 12.06 -3.14 -10.75
C ARG A 82 12.11 -2.94 -12.26
N HIS A 83 11.14 -2.20 -12.79
CA HIS A 83 10.96 -1.94 -14.23
C HIS A 83 10.64 -3.18 -15.11
N LYS A 84 10.56 -4.39 -14.55
CA LYS A 84 10.13 -5.62 -15.24
C LYS A 84 8.62 -5.90 -15.14
N GLY A 85 7.83 -4.91 -14.72
CA GLY A 85 6.37 -5.01 -14.61
C GLY A 85 5.82 -5.73 -13.36
N TYR A 86 6.68 -6.15 -12.42
CA TYR A 86 6.22 -6.89 -11.23
C TYR A 86 5.31 -6.10 -10.30
N GLY A 87 5.50 -4.78 -10.16
CA GLY A 87 4.57 -3.95 -9.38
C GLY A 87 3.15 -4.01 -9.94
N SER A 88 3.00 -3.97 -11.27
CA SER A 88 1.71 -4.17 -11.94
C SER A 88 1.17 -5.58 -11.78
N LYS A 89 2.02 -6.62 -11.83
CA LYS A 89 1.61 -8.01 -11.53
C LYS A 89 1.09 -8.17 -10.09
N ILE A 90 1.72 -7.50 -9.11
CA ILE A 90 1.27 -7.50 -7.70
C ILE A 90 -0.13 -6.88 -7.59
N ILE A 91 -0.34 -5.68 -8.16
CA ILE A 91 -1.67 -5.05 -8.18
C ILE A 91 -2.72 -5.94 -8.87
N SER A 92 -2.35 -6.56 -9.99
CA SER A 92 -3.24 -7.45 -10.74
C SER A 92 -3.61 -8.71 -9.94
N SER A 93 -2.71 -9.17 -9.07
CA SER A 93 -2.97 -10.29 -8.16
C SER A 93 -4.08 -9.94 -7.15
N PHE A 94 -4.09 -8.72 -6.59
CA PHE A 94 -5.20 -8.27 -5.74
C PHE A 94 -6.54 -8.24 -6.47
N LYS A 95 -6.57 -7.70 -7.70
CA LYS A 95 -7.80 -7.65 -8.52
C LYS A 95 -8.35 -9.05 -8.83
N THR A 96 -7.48 -10.05 -8.89
CA THR A 96 -7.86 -11.45 -9.14
C THR A 96 -8.34 -12.14 -7.86
N LEU A 97 -7.66 -11.92 -6.74
CA LEU A 97 -7.99 -12.52 -5.44
C LEU A 97 -9.30 -11.95 -4.88
N PHE A 98 -9.57 -10.68 -5.16
CA PHE A 98 -10.71 -9.96 -4.64
C PHE A 98 -11.49 -9.33 -5.80
N LYS A 99 -12.43 -10.11 -6.37
CA LYS A 99 -13.31 -9.57 -7.41
C LYS A 99 -14.21 -8.49 -6.80
N ASN A 100 -14.45 -7.41 -7.55
CA ASN A 100 -15.38 -6.34 -7.19
C ASN A 100 -15.07 -5.51 -5.94
N ILE A 101 -13.86 -5.58 -5.38
CA ILE A 101 -13.47 -4.69 -4.28
C ILE A 101 -12.85 -3.39 -4.79
N ASN A 102 -12.86 -2.36 -3.96
CA ASN A 102 -12.04 -1.17 -4.19
C ASN A 102 -10.63 -1.37 -3.63
N ILE A 103 -9.64 -0.76 -4.26
CA ILE A 103 -8.25 -0.74 -3.80
C ILE A 103 -7.83 0.71 -3.66
N TYR A 104 -7.33 1.06 -2.49
CA TYR A 104 -6.82 2.38 -2.14
C TYR A 104 -5.30 2.36 -2.01
N ALA A 105 -4.67 3.45 -2.42
CA ALA A 105 -3.26 3.71 -2.22
C ALA A 105 -3.05 5.21 -1.97
N HIS A 106 -1.88 5.58 -1.44
CA HIS A 106 -1.52 6.96 -1.18
C HIS A 106 -0.41 7.43 -2.13
N VAL A 107 -0.54 8.68 -2.59
CA VAL A 107 0.54 9.44 -3.22
C VAL A 107 0.86 10.61 -2.29
N PRO A 108 2.12 10.80 -1.87
CA PRO A 108 2.50 11.91 -1.00
C PRO A 108 2.11 13.26 -1.57
N LEU A 109 1.60 14.16 -0.71
CA LEU A 109 1.41 15.57 -1.01
C LEU A 109 2.40 16.33 -0.13
N VAL A 110 3.41 16.94 -0.75
CA VAL A 110 4.52 17.60 -0.03
C VAL A 110 4.55 19.08 -0.37
N GLU A 111 4.96 19.91 0.59
CA GLU A 111 5.07 21.36 0.39
C GLU A 111 6.13 21.72 -0.67
N ASP A 112 7.31 21.08 -0.59
CA ASP A 112 8.38 21.24 -1.57
C ASP A 112 8.22 20.24 -2.72
N TYR A 113 7.19 20.42 -3.54
CA TYR A 113 6.90 19.53 -4.67
C TYR A 113 8.09 19.39 -5.61
N LYS A 114 8.85 20.48 -5.88
CA LYS A 114 9.98 20.46 -6.81
C LYS A 114 11.06 19.46 -6.39
N LYS A 115 11.33 19.35 -5.09
CA LYS A 115 12.31 18.41 -4.54
C LYS A 115 11.93 16.94 -4.75
N TYR A 116 10.63 16.61 -4.67
CA TYR A 116 10.13 15.24 -4.75
C TYR A 116 9.34 14.93 -6.03
N GLN A 117 9.33 15.87 -6.99
CA GLN A 117 8.52 15.82 -8.19
C GLN A 117 8.68 14.50 -8.96
N ASN A 118 9.92 14.06 -9.16
CA ASN A 118 10.20 12.83 -9.92
C ASN A 118 9.58 11.59 -9.25
N GLU A 119 9.67 11.48 -7.93
CA GLU A 119 9.14 10.34 -7.17
C GLU A 119 7.61 10.32 -7.20
N ILE A 120 7.00 11.50 -7.01
CA ILE A 120 5.55 11.67 -7.07
C ILE A 120 5.04 11.31 -8.47
N GLU A 121 5.63 11.87 -9.54
CA GLU A 121 5.22 11.57 -10.91
C GLU A 121 5.35 10.08 -11.26
N ILE A 122 6.38 9.40 -10.76
CA ILE A 122 6.55 7.94 -10.94
C ILE A 122 5.40 7.18 -10.27
N LEU A 123 5.03 7.56 -9.04
CA LEU A 123 3.92 6.93 -8.32
C LEU A 123 2.57 7.21 -9.00
N GLU A 124 2.32 8.45 -9.42
CA GLU A 124 1.09 8.82 -10.12
C GLU A 124 0.96 8.05 -11.45
N LYS A 125 2.03 7.98 -12.25
CA LYS A 125 2.07 7.20 -13.49
C LYS A 125 1.88 5.71 -13.20
N PHE A 126 2.52 5.18 -12.16
CA PHE A 126 2.37 3.79 -11.75
C PHE A 126 0.93 3.45 -11.38
N TYR A 127 0.31 4.21 -10.49
CA TYR A 127 -1.07 3.93 -10.06
C TYR A 127 -2.07 4.14 -11.20
N SER A 128 -1.90 5.21 -11.99
CA SER A 128 -2.77 5.47 -13.15
C SER A 128 -2.71 4.34 -14.18
N LYS A 129 -1.50 3.87 -14.53
CA LYS A 129 -1.30 2.71 -15.43
C LYS A 129 -1.94 1.44 -14.89
N ASN A 130 -2.06 1.31 -13.57
CA ASN A 130 -2.68 0.18 -12.90
C ASN A 130 -4.19 0.38 -12.62
N GLY A 131 -4.83 1.37 -13.25
CA GLY A 131 -6.28 1.58 -13.21
C GLY A 131 -6.76 2.23 -11.91
N PHE A 132 -5.87 2.91 -11.18
CA PHE A 132 -6.29 3.84 -10.15
C PHE A 132 -6.55 5.21 -10.78
N TYR A 133 -7.44 5.97 -10.18
CA TYR A 133 -7.60 7.39 -10.49
C TYR A 133 -7.33 8.21 -9.22
N ASN A 134 -6.88 9.44 -9.43
CA ASN A 134 -6.70 10.43 -8.37
C ASN A 134 -8.08 10.85 -7.86
N THR A 135 -8.39 10.56 -6.58
CA THR A 135 -9.71 10.84 -6.01
C THR A 135 -9.92 12.31 -5.66
N LYS A 136 -8.83 13.10 -5.66
CA LYS A 136 -8.72 14.48 -5.14
C LYS A 136 -8.98 14.61 -3.64
N TYR A 137 -9.13 13.51 -2.91
CA TYR A 137 -9.22 13.56 -1.46
C TYR A 137 -7.82 13.57 -0.86
N LYS A 138 -7.51 14.68 -0.20
CA LYS A 138 -6.35 14.84 0.67
C LYS A 138 -6.66 14.28 2.04
N ILE A 139 -5.73 13.51 2.56
CA ILE A 139 -5.70 12.98 3.92
C ILE A 139 -4.53 13.63 4.60
N GLU A 140 -4.78 14.20 5.78
CA GLU A 140 -3.76 14.80 6.64
C GLU A 140 -3.84 14.16 8.02
N ASN A 141 -2.70 13.67 8.51
CA ASN A 141 -2.55 13.13 9.84
C ASN A 141 -1.19 13.55 10.42
N ASP A 142 -1.18 14.31 11.52
CA ASP A 142 0.04 14.76 12.21
C ASP A 142 1.08 15.46 11.30
N GLY A 143 0.61 16.21 10.30
CA GLY A 143 1.45 16.90 9.31
C GLY A 143 1.77 16.08 8.06
N ASP A 144 1.57 14.77 8.09
CA ASP A 144 1.73 13.92 6.90
C ASP A 144 0.51 14.06 5.99
N GLN A 145 0.75 14.51 4.75
CA GLN A 145 -0.29 14.74 3.76
C GLN A 145 -0.16 13.78 2.56
N HIS A 146 -1.29 13.27 2.10
CA HIS A 146 -1.35 12.39 0.92
C HIS A 146 -2.65 12.58 0.14
N ILE A 147 -2.60 12.32 -1.16
CA ILE A 147 -3.80 12.14 -1.99
C ILE A 147 -4.14 10.66 -2.08
N VAL A 148 -5.42 10.32 -1.87
CA VAL A 148 -5.89 8.94 -2.07
C VAL A 148 -6.09 8.68 -3.55
N TYR A 149 -5.54 7.56 -4.01
CA TYR A 149 -5.81 6.97 -5.30
C TYR A 149 -6.71 5.75 -5.11
N SER A 150 -7.65 5.54 -6.03
CA SER A 150 -8.65 4.48 -5.91
C SER A 150 -8.93 3.80 -7.24
N THR A 151 -9.22 2.50 -7.24
CA THR A 151 -9.55 1.76 -8.48
C THR A 151 -11.03 1.82 -8.86
N ARG A 152 -11.88 2.31 -7.95
CA ARG A 152 -13.34 2.51 -8.12
C ARG A 152 -13.77 3.77 -7.39
N ILE A 153 -15.02 4.22 -7.58
CA ILE A 153 -15.60 5.40 -6.91
C ILE A 153 -15.18 5.44 -5.44
N PHE A 154 -14.60 6.57 -5.03
CA PHE A 154 -13.97 6.72 -3.73
C PHE A 154 -15.04 6.67 -2.66
N ASN A 155 -14.94 5.70 -1.78
CA ASN A 155 -15.83 5.55 -0.64
C ASN A 155 -15.07 5.96 0.62
N LYS A 156 -15.39 7.15 1.14
CA LYS A 156 -14.74 7.75 2.31
C LYS A 156 -14.90 6.88 3.56
N ASP A 157 -16.09 6.34 3.81
CA ASP A 157 -16.37 5.54 5.01
C ASP A 157 -15.62 4.20 4.97
N GLU A 158 -15.58 3.58 3.79
CA GLU A 158 -14.81 2.35 3.57
C GLU A 158 -13.31 2.60 3.80
N TYR A 159 -12.76 3.66 3.20
CA TYR A 159 -11.37 4.07 3.41
C TYR A 159 -11.05 4.28 4.90
N ILE A 160 -11.88 5.06 5.62
CA ILE A 160 -11.70 5.31 7.05
C ILE A 160 -11.77 4.01 7.84
N SER A 161 -12.69 3.11 7.50
CA SER A 161 -12.84 1.82 8.20
C SER A 161 -11.59 0.94 8.07
N LEU A 162 -10.98 0.91 6.87
CA LEU A 162 -9.73 0.21 6.61
C LEU A 162 -8.58 0.85 7.37
N ALA A 163 -8.49 2.19 7.33
CA ALA A 163 -7.42 2.90 7.99
C ALA A 163 -7.46 2.79 9.53
N LYS A 164 -8.67 2.71 10.11
CA LYS A 164 -8.88 2.47 11.54
C LYS A 164 -8.32 1.13 12.03
N LEU A 165 -8.12 0.14 11.16
CA LEU A 165 -7.57 -1.15 11.54
C LEU A 165 -6.12 -1.05 12.06
N LEU A 166 -5.32 -0.12 11.54
CA LEU A 166 -3.93 0.11 12.01
C LEU A 166 -3.81 1.07 13.18
N SER A 167 -4.84 1.86 13.47
CA SER A 167 -4.79 2.89 14.52
C SER A 167 -5.57 2.52 15.78
N PHE A 168 -6.06 1.29 15.89
CA PHE A 168 -6.96 0.87 16.98
C PHE A 168 -8.22 1.76 17.10
N GLY A 169 -8.69 2.33 15.99
CA GLY A 169 -9.84 3.23 15.99
C GLY A 169 -9.54 4.67 16.38
N VAL A 170 -8.28 5.02 16.66
CA VAL A 170 -7.85 6.38 17.03
C VAL A 170 -7.66 7.27 15.79
N PHE A 171 -7.57 6.69 14.59
CA PHE A 171 -7.43 7.45 13.34
C PHE A 171 -8.65 8.34 13.08
N LYS A 172 -8.40 9.65 13.12
CA LYS A 172 -9.35 10.73 12.81
C LYS A 172 -8.65 11.74 11.91
N PRO A 173 -8.28 11.35 10.68
CA PRO A 173 -7.57 12.25 9.79
C PRO A 173 -8.46 13.42 9.38
N LYS A 174 -7.84 14.53 9.03
CA LYS A 174 -8.52 15.56 8.27
C LYS A 174 -8.63 15.08 6.82
N ILE A 175 -9.85 14.98 6.31
CA ILE A 175 -10.13 14.54 4.94
C ILE A 175 -10.81 15.68 4.20
N GLU A 176 -10.14 16.19 3.17
CA GLU A 176 -10.57 17.35 2.40
C GLU A 176 -10.55 17.00 0.91
N LYS A 177 -11.61 17.33 0.18
CA LYS A 177 -11.60 17.22 -1.27
C LYS A 177 -10.98 18.49 -1.84
N ILE A 178 -9.90 18.35 -2.58
CA ILE A 178 -9.28 19.46 -3.30
C ILE A 178 -10.04 19.64 -4.61
N ASP A 179 -10.91 20.65 -4.66
CA ASP A 179 -11.45 21.13 -5.92
C ASP A 179 -10.39 22.04 -6.57
N LYS A 180 -10.24 21.94 -7.90
CA LYS A 180 -9.29 22.77 -8.65
C LYS A 180 -9.71 24.23 -8.60
#